data_AF-A0A2M7YK28-F1
#
_entry.id   AF-A0A2M7YK28-F1
#
_cell.length_a   1.000
_cell.length_b   1.000
_cell.length_c   1.000
_cell.angle_alpha   90.00
_cell.angle_beta   90.00
_cell.angle_gamma   90.00
#
_symmetry.space_group_name_H-M   'P 1'
#
loop_
_entity.id
_entity.type
_entity.pdbx_description
1 polymer ?
#
loop_
_entity_poly.entity_id
_entity_poly.type
_entity_poly.pdbx_seq_one_letter_code
_entity_poly.pdbx_strand_id
1 'polypeptide(L)' 'HAKAADVVVYREDKETPLIIIETKNPAEKKGIDQLKTYINSEGAPVGVWSNGIEKVVLYRPYPR' A
#
# COMPACT_ATOMS: atom_id res chain seq x y z
N HIS A 1 11.05 12.57 -9.45
CA HIS A 1 9.85 11.85 -9.91
C HIS A 1 9.26 11.09 -8.74
N ALA A 2 8.05 11.44 -8.30
CA ALA A 2 7.34 10.64 -7.29
C ALA A 2 6.78 9.39 -7.97
N LYS A 3 7.07 8.21 -7.41
CA LYS A 3 6.51 6.96 -7.93
C LYS A 3 5.02 6.92 -7.59
N ALA A 4 4.16 6.58 -8.54
CA ALA A 4 2.73 6.40 -8.26
C ALA A 4 2.50 4.99 -7.71
N ALA A 5 1.50 4.82 -6.85
CA ALA A 5 1.02 3.51 -6.45
C ALA A 5 0.27 2.84 -7.62
N ASP A 6 0.26 1.51 -7.67
CA ASP A 6 -0.43 0.76 -8.72
C ASP A 6 -1.97 0.91 -8.61
N VAL A 7 -2.51 0.76 -7.40
CA VAL A 7 -3.94 0.91 -7.12
C VAL A 7 -4.15 1.59 -5.77
N VAL A 8 -5.09 2.53 -5.73
CA VAL A 8 -5.57 3.19 -4.51
C VAL A 8 -7.07 3.01 -4.39
N VAL A 9 -7.52 2.52 -3.25
CA VAL A 9 -8.93 2.51 -2.86
C VAL A 9 -9.17 3.73 -1.98
N TYR A 10 -10.08 4.59 -2.42
CA TYR A 10 -10.47 5.78 -1.67
C TYR A 10 -11.70 5.51 -0.80
N ARG A 11 -11.92 6.38 0.18
CA ARG A 11 -13.19 6.46 0.91
C ARG A 11 -14.31 6.99 0.00
N GLU A 12 -15.52 7.08 0.53
CA GLU A 12 -16.68 7.60 -0.21
C GLU A 12 -16.49 9.02 -0.72
N ASP A 13 -15.62 9.81 -0.06
CA ASP A 13 -15.22 11.15 -0.51
C ASP A 13 -14.39 11.16 -1.80
N LYS A 14 -13.88 10.00 -2.23
CA LYS A 14 -13.01 9.80 -3.40
C LYS A 14 -11.69 10.59 -3.35
N GLU A 15 -11.32 11.08 -2.18
CA GLU A 15 -10.12 11.89 -1.95
C GLU A 15 -9.21 11.25 -0.91
N THR A 16 -9.77 10.72 0.17
CA THR A 16 -9.00 10.14 1.28
C THR A 16 -8.59 8.69 0.98
N PRO A 17 -7.29 8.36 0.91
CA PRO A 17 -6.84 6.99 0.70
C PRO A 17 -7.24 6.07 1.87
N LEU A 18 -7.84 4.93 1.54
CA LEU A 18 -8.19 3.87 2.50
C LEU A 18 -7.24 2.67 2.39
N ILE A 19 -6.96 2.21 1.17
CA ILE A 19 -6.07 1.08 0.91
C ILE A 19 -5.12 1.44 -0.23
N ILE A 20 -3.83 1.27 -0.01
CA ILE A 20 -2.81 1.37 -1.06
C ILE A 20 -2.35 -0.04 -1.43
N ILE A 21 -2.39 -0.38 -2.71
CA ILE A 21 -2.02 -1.71 -3.19
C ILE A 21 -0.84 -1.57 -4.16
N GLU A 22 0.20 -2.35 -3.88
CA GLU A 22 1.39 -2.50 -4.71
C GLU A 22 1.48 -3.93 -5.21
N THR A 23 1.56 -4.07 -6.53
CA THR A 23 1.70 -5.35 -7.21
C THR A 23 3.11 -5.54 -7.72
N LYS A 24 3.56 -6.78 -7.78
CA LYS A 24 4.89 -7.14 -8.29
C LYS A 24 4.78 -8.35 -9.21
N ASN A 25 5.83 -8.55 -10.00
CA ASN A 25 5.98 -9.78 -10.78
C ASN A 25 6.08 -10.99 -9.82
N PRO A 26 5.59 -12.18 -10.20
CA PRO A 26 5.57 -13.36 -9.35
C PRO A 26 6.92 -13.79 -8.76
N ALA A 27 8.03 -13.48 -9.45
CA ALA A 27 9.38 -13.79 -8.98
C ALA A 27 9.95 -12.77 -7.96
N GLU A 28 9.33 -11.60 -7.83
CA GLU A 28 9.80 -10.52 -6.95
C GLU A 28 9.20 -10.69 -5.55
N LYS A 29 10.04 -10.52 -4.53
CA LYS A 29 9.68 -10.64 -3.10
C LYS A 29 10.04 -9.41 -2.28
N LYS A 30 10.67 -8.41 -2.90
CA LYS A 30 11.07 -7.15 -2.26
C LYS A 30 9.99 -6.07 -2.44
N GLY A 31 10.09 -5.00 -1.67
CA GLY A 31 9.23 -3.82 -1.79
C GLY A 31 8.25 -3.60 -0.63
N ILE A 32 8.22 -4.49 0.36
CA ILE A 32 7.38 -4.31 1.57
C ILE A 32 7.81 -3.06 2.35
N ASP A 33 9.10 -2.78 2.48
CA ASP A 33 9.56 -1.58 3.20
C ASP A 33 9.26 -0.28 2.46
N GLN A 34 9.28 -0.31 1.11
CA GLN A 34 8.80 0.82 0.32
C GLN A 34 7.29 1.06 0.55
N LEU A 35 6.49 0.00 0.63
CA LEU A 35 5.07 0.09 0.95
C LEU A 35 4.85 0.69 2.34
N LYS A 36 5.63 0.31 3.36
CA LYS A 36 5.54 0.93 4.71
C LYS A 36 5.76 2.44 4.68
N THR A 37 6.75 2.92 3.94
CA THR A 37 7.01 4.36 3.80
C THR A 37 5.84 5.07 3.13
N TYR A 38 5.27 4.49 2.07
CA TYR A 38 4.13 5.06 1.35
C TYR A 38 2.86 5.16 2.20
N ILE A 39 2.52 4.10 2.94
CA ILE A 39 1.35 4.11 3.85
C ILE A 39 1.50 5.23 4.89
N ASN A 40 2.72 5.47 5.38
CA ASN A 40 2.99 6.51 6.36
C ASN A 40 2.92 7.93 5.76
N SER A 41 3.36 8.14 4.51
CA SER A 41 3.32 9.45 3.86
C SER A 41 1.93 9.84 3.38
N GLU A 42 1.18 8.89 2.81
CA GLU A 42 -0.17 9.11 2.27
C GLU A 42 -1.28 9.06 3.34
N GLY A 43 -0.96 8.61 4.55
CA GLY A 43 -1.90 8.52 5.66
C GLY A 43 -2.92 7.39 5.56
N ALA A 44 -2.81 6.52 4.55
CA ALA A 44 -3.70 5.37 4.40
C ALA A 44 -3.61 4.43 5.63
N PRO A 45 -4.74 3.89 6.14
CA PRO A 45 -4.72 2.97 7.26
C PRO A 45 -4.21 1.57 6.90
N VAL A 46 -4.33 1.17 5.63
CA VAL A 46 -3.97 -0.17 5.15
C VAL A 46 -3.12 -0.06 3.90
N GLY A 47 -2.09 -0.90 3.82
CA GLY A 47 -1.46 -1.19 2.53
C GLY A 47 -1.27 -2.68 2.27
N VAL A 48 -1.32 -3.04 1.00
CA VAL A 48 -1.26 -4.41 0.52
C VAL A 48 -0.12 -4.53 -0.47
N TRP A 49 0.73 -5.52 -0.27
CA TRP A 49 1.72 -5.94 -1.26
C TRP A 49 1.34 -7.34 -1.76
N SER A 50 1.41 -7.56 -3.06
CA SER A 50 1.25 -8.91 -3.63
C SER A 50 2.05 -9.09 -4.91
N ASN A 51 2.55 -10.30 -5.14
CA ASN A 51 3.13 -10.71 -6.41
C ASN A 51 2.25 -11.71 -7.19
N GLY A 52 0.97 -11.81 -6.82
CA GLY A 52 0.03 -12.77 -7.39
C GLY A 52 0.14 -14.20 -6.84
N ILE A 53 1.18 -14.51 -6.05
CA ILE A 53 1.36 -15.80 -5.36
C ILE A 53 1.25 -15.58 -3.85
N GLU A 54 2.02 -14.61 -3.35
CA GLU A 54 2.07 -14.22 -1.95
C GLU A 54 1.36 -12.87 -1.75
N LYS A 55 0.88 -12.63 -0.52
CA LYS A 55 0.29 -11.35 -0.11
C LYS A 55 0.75 -10.99 1.29
N VAL A 56 1.09 -9.71 1.48
CA VAL A 56 1.33 -9.10 2.78
C VAL A 56 0.35 -7.95 2.98
N VAL A 57 -0.25 -7.89 4.17
CA VAL A 57 -1.14 -6.80 4.57
C VAL A 57 -0.51 -6.08 5.75
N LEU A 58 -0.35 -4.76 5.61
CA LEU A 58 0.18 -3.88 6.62
C LEU A 58 -0.95 -2.99 7.14
N TYR A 59 -1.07 -2.93 8.46
CA TYR A 59 -1.97 -2.01 9.14
C TYR A 59 -1.11 -0.90 9.77
N ARG A 60 -1.43 0.35 9.46
CA ARG A 60 -0.81 1.48 10.15
C ARG A 60 -1.32 1.47 11.58
N PRO A 61 -0.47 1.31 12.61
CA PRO A 61 -0.91 1.49 13.98
C PRO A 61 -1.31 2.96 14.12
N TYR A 62 -2.62 3.22 14.24
CA TYR A 62 -3.09 4.52 14.72
C TYR A 62 -2.43 4.74 16.09
N PRO A 63 -1.91 5.94 16.41
CA PRO A 63 -1.52 6.21 17.78
C PRO A 63 -2.74 5.95 18.65
N ARG A 64 -2.54 5.19 19.74
CA ARG A 64 -3.55 5.07 20.79
C ARG A 64 -3.84 6.44 21.38
#